data_AF-A0A9N9IVX9-F1
#
_entry.id   AF-A0A9N9IVX9-F1
#
_cell.length_a   1.000
_cell.length_b   1.000
_cell.length_c   1.000
_cell.angle_alpha   90.00
_cell.angle_beta   90.00
_cell.angle_gamma   90.00
#
_symmetry.space_group_name_H-M   'P 1'
#
loop_
_entity.id
_entity.type
_entity.pdbx_description
1 polymer ?
#
loop_
_entity_poly.entity_id
_entity_poly.type
_entity_poly.pdbx_seq_one_letter_code
_entity_poly.pdbx_strand_id
1 'polypeptide(L)'
;FDSIPQDDSVTVTDNKNFNIDSFRRLHLKDMSQIKFGIPVSTSFVYQPLNYLIFLRRLITHLFLTLFFNWTFPLVNPLNFVFTFVTFPVLAIVFFFVEIVFRIANRIRSLSKTTEADAIDLWKSLSSYPVEKNLRKGFNSLDRDVDDPNSPEFNLNRAEFLLWTSTILYSRDEHLVAEAYKKIVKLKSNTSTQEVQQIIELVDKSEDPVHRQAAYFGLKFTSLTECNSVGGPYGGIFWSEYHNFIILSFKGSDVLSLTQWLTNFSFQRMDARPFLFGEVHEGFYTSLFPDNTDESVKFKNQCPAVRLTDAIKRKAAEIYSKTHKPVNLWLSGHSLGAALAILMYVRIFASPDSVGENVNLRDAYLFACPYVGDNDFASGYKFLENQPKNATKNLWRIIND
;
A
#
# COMPACT_ATOMS: atom_id res chain seq x y z
N PHE A 1 33.74 -4.50 -25.27
CA PHE A 1 34.34 -3.83 -24.11
C PHE A 1 33.82 -2.42 -24.09
N ASP A 2 32.63 -2.24 -23.52
CA ASP A 2 32.14 -0.96 -23.02
C ASP A 2 31.47 -1.29 -21.70
N SER A 3 32.09 -0.80 -20.63
CA SER A 3 31.75 -1.08 -19.24
C SER A 3 30.39 -0.51 -18.89
N ILE A 4 29.46 -1.40 -18.55
CA ILE A 4 28.24 -1.08 -17.80
C ILE A 4 28.70 -0.37 -16.51
N PRO A 5 28.15 0.80 -16.14
CA PRO A 5 28.49 1.45 -14.88
C PRO A 5 28.13 0.51 -13.73
N GLN A 6 29.08 0.23 -12.85
CA GLN A 6 28.81 -0.45 -11.59
C GLN A 6 27.76 0.35 -10.81
N ASP A 7 26.75 -0.36 -10.32
CA ASP A 7 25.66 0.13 -9.50
C ASP A 7 26.19 0.54 -8.12
N ASP A 8 26.67 1.79 -8.02
CA ASP A 8 27.04 2.47 -6.77
C ASP A 8 25.76 2.90 -6.02
N SER A 9 24.91 1.94 -5.66
CA SER A 9 23.77 2.20 -4.78
C SER A 9 24.28 2.66 -3.41
N VAL A 10 24.02 3.94 -3.11
CA VAL A 10 24.52 4.67 -1.95
C VAL A 10 23.93 4.09 -0.65
N THR A 11 24.77 3.46 0.17
CA THR A 11 24.41 2.92 1.48
C THR A 11 24.37 4.00 2.56
N VAL A 12 23.34 4.85 2.53
CA VAL A 12 22.98 5.75 3.65
C VAL A 12 22.70 4.95 4.94
N THR A 13 22.38 3.66 4.80
CA THR A 13 21.73 2.82 5.81
C THR A 13 22.67 1.95 6.65
N ASP A 14 23.93 1.75 6.22
CA ASP A 14 24.89 0.89 6.91
C ASP A 14 25.88 1.67 7.80
N ASN A 15 25.87 3.01 7.71
CA ASN A 15 26.75 3.84 8.52
C ASN A 15 26.18 3.97 9.95
N LYS A 16 26.67 3.10 10.86
CA LYS A 16 26.24 3.01 12.28
C LYS A 16 26.42 4.32 13.08
N ASN A 17 27.06 5.34 12.52
CA ASN A 17 27.42 6.58 13.18
C ASN A 17 26.27 7.60 13.32
N PHE A 18 25.10 7.36 12.72
CA PHE A 18 23.95 8.26 12.84
C PHE A 18 22.95 7.75 13.90
N ASN A 19 22.61 8.56 14.90
CA ASN A 19 21.60 8.23 15.90
C ASN A 19 20.17 8.37 15.33
N ILE A 20 19.82 7.48 14.41
CA ILE A 20 18.52 7.45 13.72
C ILE A 20 17.72 6.27 14.25
N ASP A 21 16.44 6.51 14.56
CA ASP A 21 15.49 5.47 14.95
C ASP A 21 15.46 4.31 13.93
N SER A 22 15.30 3.09 14.45
CA SER A 22 15.40 1.88 13.64
C SER A 22 14.31 1.77 12.55
N PHE A 23 13.11 2.31 12.78
CA PHE A 23 12.04 2.34 11.78
C PHE A 23 12.31 3.40 10.72
N ARG A 24 12.83 4.57 11.12
CA ARG A 24 13.27 5.59 10.17
C ARG A 24 14.37 5.09 9.25
N ARG A 25 15.35 4.36 9.78
CA ARG A 25 16.37 3.71 8.94
C ARG A 25 15.77 2.73 7.93
N LEU A 26 14.75 1.98 8.32
CA LEU A 26 14.08 1.03 7.43
C LEU A 26 13.34 1.75 6.30
N HIS A 27 12.64 2.83 6.62
CA HIS A 27 11.92 3.63 5.63
C HIS A 27 12.86 4.34 4.65
N LEU A 28 13.95 4.92 5.14
CA LEU A 28 15.00 5.50 4.26
C LEU A 28 15.64 4.43 3.37
N LYS A 29 15.85 3.22 3.89
CA LYS A 29 16.34 2.08 3.10
C LYS A 29 15.36 1.73 1.99
N ASP A 30 14.07 1.67 2.31
CA ASP A 30 13.02 1.43 1.32
C ASP A 30 13.04 2.49 0.21
N MET A 31 13.06 3.77 0.57
CA MET A 31 13.15 4.87 -0.41
C MET A 31 14.39 4.78 -1.30
N SER A 32 15.56 4.44 -0.74
CA SER A 32 16.80 4.31 -1.53
C SER A 32 16.77 3.16 -2.54
N GLN A 33 15.88 2.19 -2.34
CA GLN A 33 15.80 0.96 -3.13
C GLN A 33 14.70 0.99 -4.19
N ILE A 34 13.97 2.11 -4.30
CA ILE A 34 13.01 2.33 -5.37
C ILE A 34 13.79 2.45 -6.69
N LYS A 35 13.82 1.36 -7.49
CA LYS A 35 14.38 1.32 -8.84
C LYS A 35 13.72 2.45 -9.66
N PHE A 36 14.48 3.47 -10.07
CA PHE A 36 14.08 4.66 -10.85
C PHE A 36 12.61 4.64 -11.34
N GLY A 37 11.70 4.77 -10.38
CA GLY A 37 10.30 4.99 -10.66
C GLY A 37 10.25 6.44 -11.07
N ILE A 38 9.71 6.73 -12.25
CA ILE A 38 9.41 8.11 -12.63
C ILE A 38 8.68 8.69 -11.42
N PRO A 39 9.22 9.73 -10.74
CA PRO A 39 8.51 10.32 -9.62
C PRO A 39 7.10 10.61 -10.11
N VAL A 40 6.07 10.34 -9.31
CA VAL A 40 4.71 10.84 -9.60
C VAL A 40 4.78 12.36 -9.45
N SER A 41 5.44 12.98 -10.42
CA SER A 41 5.67 14.39 -10.54
C SER A 41 4.33 14.93 -10.97
N THR A 42 3.80 15.80 -10.15
CA THR A 42 2.63 16.64 -10.41
C THR A 42 2.79 17.57 -11.61
N SER A 43 3.89 17.44 -12.38
CA SER A 43 4.06 18.16 -13.63
C SER A 43 3.01 17.71 -14.65
N PHE A 44 2.15 18.66 -15.00
CA PHE A 44 1.11 18.61 -16.02
C PHE A 44 1.56 18.01 -17.37
N VAL A 45 2.87 17.96 -17.63
CA VAL A 45 3.47 17.55 -18.91
C VAL A 45 3.90 16.08 -18.94
N TYR A 46 4.33 15.49 -17.82
CA TYR A 46 4.91 14.14 -17.81
C TYR A 46 3.87 13.02 -17.79
N GLN A 47 2.70 13.25 -17.21
CA GLN A 47 1.66 12.23 -17.07
C GLN A 47 0.90 11.90 -18.38
N PRO A 48 0.60 12.88 -19.27
CA PRO A 48 0.09 12.58 -20.61
C PRO A 48 1.04 11.69 -21.44
N LEU A 49 2.36 11.81 -21.19
CA LEU A 49 3.37 11.00 -21.89
C LEU A 49 3.26 9.51 -21.51
N ASN A 50 3.05 9.19 -20.24
CA ASN A 50 2.84 7.81 -19.78
C ASN A 50 1.56 7.21 -20.36
N TYR A 51 0.49 8.02 -20.45
CA TYR A 51 -0.75 7.60 -21.08
C TYR A 51 -0.56 7.31 -22.58
N LEU A 52 0.25 8.12 -23.29
CA LEU A 52 0.61 7.86 -24.69
C LEU A 52 1.47 6.59 -24.85
N ILE A 53 2.37 6.30 -23.90
CA ILE A 53 3.15 5.06 -23.88
C ILE A 53 2.22 3.86 -23.67
N PHE A 54 1.25 3.95 -22.75
CA PHE A 54 0.22 2.93 -22.54
C PHE A 54 -0.62 2.72 -23.80
N LEU A 55 -1.14 3.80 -24.40
CA LEU A 55 -1.94 3.73 -25.62
C LEU A 55 -1.15 3.09 -26.76
N ARG A 56 0.14 3.42 -26.89
CA ARG A 56 1.05 2.77 -27.84
C ARG A 56 1.18 1.28 -27.56
N ARG A 57 1.46 0.87 -26.31
CA ARG A 57 1.59 -0.55 -25.91
C ARG A 57 0.29 -1.31 -26.17
N LEU A 58 -0.85 -0.72 -25.83
CA LEU A 58 -2.17 -1.26 -26.09
C LEU A 58 -2.38 -1.49 -27.59
N ILE A 59 -2.15 -0.46 -28.42
CA ILE A 59 -2.26 -0.58 -29.88
C ILE A 59 -1.32 -1.66 -30.41
N THR A 60 -0.08 -1.74 -29.91
CA THR A 60 0.86 -2.80 -30.28
C THR A 60 0.33 -4.19 -29.91
N HIS A 61 -0.21 -4.38 -28.70
CA HIS A 61 -0.76 -5.68 -28.28
C HIS A 61 -2.01 -6.06 -29.06
N LEU A 62 -2.92 -5.10 -29.31
CA LEU A 62 -4.10 -5.32 -30.14
C LEU A 62 -3.71 -5.72 -31.55
N PHE A 63 -2.73 -5.03 -32.14
CA PHE A 63 -2.19 -5.37 -33.45
C PHE A 63 -1.57 -6.76 -33.47
N LEU A 64 -0.69 -7.08 -32.52
CA LEU A 64 -0.06 -8.41 -32.42
C LEU A 64 -1.10 -9.52 -32.22
N THR A 65 -2.12 -9.28 -31.40
CA THR A 65 -3.21 -10.23 -31.17
C THR A 65 -3.98 -10.50 -32.47
N LEU A 66 -4.29 -9.45 -33.24
CA LEU A 66 -4.97 -9.61 -34.53
C LEU A 66 -4.07 -10.28 -35.57
N PHE A 67 -2.77 -9.99 -35.56
CA PHE A 67 -1.79 -10.57 -36.47
C PHE A 67 -1.62 -12.08 -36.25
N PHE A 68 -1.47 -12.50 -34.99
CA PHE A 68 -1.29 -13.92 -34.64
C PHE A 68 -2.61 -14.69 -34.55
N ASN A 69 -3.74 -14.02 -34.32
CA ASN A 69 -5.06 -14.64 -34.25
C ASN A 69 -6.10 -13.85 -35.06
N TRP A 70 -5.93 -13.84 -36.37
CA TRP A 70 -6.84 -13.13 -37.29
C TRP A 70 -8.27 -13.68 -37.26
N THR A 71 -8.47 -14.92 -36.82
CA THR A 71 -9.79 -15.56 -36.66
C THR A 71 -10.54 -15.13 -35.39
N PHE A 72 -9.88 -14.40 -34.49
CA PHE A 72 -10.43 -13.99 -33.19
C PHE A 72 -11.82 -13.32 -33.26
N PRO A 73 -12.13 -12.44 -34.26
CA PRO A 73 -13.48 -11.84 -34.39
C PRO A 73 -14.58 -12.87 -34.64
N LEU A 74 -14.25 -14.00 -35.27
CA LEU A 74 -15.20 -15.04 -35.66
C LEU A 74 -15.34 -16.12 -34.57
N VAL A 75 -14.21 -16.52 -33.98
CA VAL A 75 -14.18 -17.61 -32.99
C VAL A 75 -14.66 -17.13 -31.62
N ASN A 76 -14.33 -15.89 -31.24
CA ASN A 76 -14.68 -15.32 -29.93
C ASN A 76 -15.21 -13.87 -30.09
N PRO A 77 -16.37 -13.65 -30.72
CA PRO A 77 -16.87 -12.33 -31.06
C PRO A 77 -17.07 -11.41 -29.83
N LEU A 78 -17.50 -11.96 -28.69
CA LEU A 78 -17.66 -11.19 -27.45
C LEU A 78 -16.31 -10.70 -26.90
N ASN A 79 -15.31 -11.59 -26.80
CA ASN A 79 -13.98 -11.20 -26.33
C ASN A 79 -13.30 -10.25 -27.31
N PHE A 80 -13.58 -10.38 -28.62
CA PHE A 80 -13.14 -9.41 -29.61
C PHE A 80 -13.73 -8.02 -29.34
N VAL A 81 -15.05 -7.91 -29.13
CA VAL A 81 -15.69 -6.63 -28.79
C VAL A 81 -15.12 -6.04 -27.50
N PHE A 82 -14.97 -6.84 -26.44
CA PHE A 82 -14.39 -6.35 -25.18
C PHE A 82 -12.96 -5.83 -25.36
N THR A 83 -12.11 -6.59 -26.05
CA THR A 83 -10.69 -6.28 -26.21
C THR A 83 -10.44 -5.14 -27.20
N PHE A 84 -11.15 -5.10 -28.34
CA PHE A 84 -10.87 -4.15 -29.43
C PHE A 84 -11.80 -2.93 -29.45
N VAL A 85 -12.94 -2.98 -28.74
CA VAL A 85 -13.90 -1.87 -28.70
C VAL A 85 -14.05 -1.34 -27.28
N THR A 86 -14.48 -2.18 -26.33
CA THR A 86 -14.77 -1.71 -24.96
C THR A 86 -13.51 -1.19 -24.28
N PHE A 87 -12.40 -1.92 -24.38
CA PHE A 87 -11.17 -1.55 -23.68
C PHE A 87 -10.56 -0.23 -24.18
N PRO A 88 -10.37 0.00 -25.50
CA PRO A 88 -9.87 1.30 -25.99
C PRO A 88 -10.82 2.46 -25.66
N VAL A 89 -12.14 2.24 -25.75
CA VAL A 89 -13.14 3.26 -25.40
C VAL A 89 -13.05 3.62 -23.92
N LEU A 90 -13.00 2.64 -23.03
CA LEU A 90 -12.84 2.88 -21.59
C LEU A 90 -11.55 3.63 -21.29
N ALA A 91 -10.43 3.27 -21.93
CA ALA A 91 -9.18 3.99 -21.77
C ALA A 91 -9.36 5.49 -22.13
N ILE A 92 -9.93 5.78 -23.30
CA ILE A 92 -10.19 7.16 -23.75
C ILE A 92 -11.11 7.90 -22.76
N VAL A 93 -12.18 7.27 -22.29
CA VAL A 93 -13.08 7.85 -21.28
C VAL A 93 -12.32 8.18 -20.00
N PHE A 94 -11.49 7.25 -19.50
CA PHE A 94 -10.66 7.46 -18.31
C PHE A 94 -9.67 8.62 -18.48
N PHE A 95 -9.08 8.79 -19.66
CA PHE A 95 -8.22 9.94 -19.97
C PHE A 95 -8.96 11.28 -19.81
N PHE A 96 -10.17 11.40 -20.35
CA PHE A 96 -10.96 12.64 -20.22
C PHE A 96 -11.44 12.87 -18.79
N VAL A 97 -11.88 11.81 -18.10
CA VAL A 97 -12.25 11.87 -16.69
C VAL A 97 -11.09 12.39 -15.84
N GLU A 98 -9.87 11.92 -16.11
CA GLU A 98 -8.66 12.39 -15.45
C GLU A 98 -8.39 13.89 -15.69
N ILE A 99 -8.54 14.37 -16.94
CA ILE A 99 -8.40 15.80 -17.26
C ILE A 99 -9.42 16.63 -16.47
N VAL A 100 -10.69 16.22 -16.45
CA VAL A 100 -11.77 16.92 -15.74
C VAL A 100 -11.46 16.99 -14.25
N PHE A 101 -11.09 15.88 -13.63
CA PHE A 101 -10.78 15.87 -12.21
C PHE A 101 -9.52 16.68 -11.87
N ARG A 102 -8.49 16.72 -12.73
CA ARG A 102 -7.32 17.61 -12.56
C ARG A 102 -7.72 19.08 -12.56
N ILE A 103 -8.59 19.48 -13.49
CA ILE A 103 -9.11 20.85 -13.55
C ILE A 103 -9.89 21.16 -12.26
N ALA A 104 -10.79 20.26 -11.85
CA ALA A 104 -11.57 20.41 -10.61
C ALA A 104 -10.67 20.54 -9.37
N ASN A 105 -9.63 19.71 -9.25
CA ASN A 105 -8.71 19.78 -8.12
C ASN A 105 -7.81 21.01 -8.15
N ARG A 106 -7.45 21.54 -9.32
CA ARG A 106 -6.74 22.82 -9.40
C ARG A 106 -7.63 23.99 -8.96
N ILE A 107 -8.90 23.97 -9.33
CA ILE A 107 -9.89 24.94 -8.85
C ILE A 107 -10.05 24.81 -7.33
N ARG A 108 -10.09 23.58 -6.82
CA ARG A 108 -10.18 23.30 -5.38
C ARG A 108 -8.91 23.69 -4.62
N SER A 109 -7.71 23.48 -5.18
CA SER A 109 -6.44 23.82 -4.51
C SER A 109 -6.18 25.33 -4.45
N LEU A 110 -6.76 26.11 -5.38
CA LEU A 110 -6.81 27.57 -5.30
C LEU A 110 -7.72 28.06 -4.16
N SER A 111 -8.71 27.25 -3.77
CA SER A 111 -9.49 27.41 -2.56
C SER A 111 -8.70 26.77 -1.40
N LYS A 112 -7.87 27.56 -0.71
CA LYS A 112 -7.19 27.16 0.53
C LYS A 112 -8.22 26.76 1.59
N THR A 113 -8.72 25.54 1.50
CA THR A 113 -9.44 24.89 2.60
C THR A 113 -8.38 24.23 3.44
N THR A 114 -8.29 24.68 4.68
CA THR A 114 -7.56 24.03 5.77
C THR A 114 -7.74 22.52 5.67
N GLU A 115 -6.65 21.76 5.78
CA GLU A 115 -6.69 20.29 5.91
C GLU A 115 -7.69 19.95 7.01
N ALA A 116 -8.88 19.51 6.62
CA ALA A 116 -9.92 19.15 7.57
C ALA A 116 -9.50 17.83 8.21
N ASP A 117 -9.50 17.78 9.54
CA ASP A 117 -9.29 16.53 10.27
C ASP A 117 -10.29 15.47 9.78
N ALA A 118 -9.83 14.23 9.59
CA ALA A 118 -10.67 13.17 9.04
C ALA A 118 -11.95 12.96 9.87
N ILE A 119 -11.87 13.17 11.18
CA ILE A 119 -13.03 13.10 12.07
C ILE A 119 -14.06 14.19 11.72
N ASP A 120 -13.62 15.41 11.45
CA ASP A 120 -14.53 16.52 11.11
C ASP A 120 -15.14 16.33 9.74
N LEU A 121 -14.36 15.81 8.78
CA LEU A 121 -14.88 15.37 7.49
C LEU A 121 -15.98 14.31 7.69
N TRP A 122 -15.72 13.29 8.51
CA TRP A 122 -16.70 12.22 8.76
C TRP A 122 -17.94 12.73 9.48
N LYS A 123 -17.79 13.62 10.48
CA LYS A 123 -18.91 14.29 11.15
C LYS A 123 -19.76 15.09 10.17
N SER A 124 -19.13 15.72 9.16
CA SER A 124 -19.87 16.47 8.14
C SER A 124 -20.69 15.58 7.21
N LEU A 125 -20.25 14.33 7.02
CA LEU A 125 -20.87 13.34 6.13
C LEU A 125 -21.85 12.41 6.85
N SER A 126 -21.92 12.45 8.18
CA SER A 126 -22.68 11.49 8.97
C SER A 126 -23.56 12.15 10.02
N SER A 127 -24.68 11.51 10.33
CA SER A 127 -25.64 11.95 11.34
C SER A 127 -25.43 11.30 12.71
N TYR A 128 -24.45 10.40 12.85
CA TYR A 128 -24.23 9.57 14.03
C TYR A 128 -22.97 10.02 14.81
N PRO A 129 -22.81 9.60 16.09
CA PRO A 129 -21.69 10.08 16.92
C PRO A 129 -20.37 9.38 16.54
N VAL A 130 -19.72 9.86 15.47
CA VAL A 130 -18.47 9.33 14.89
C VAL A 130 -17.42 9.04 15.95
N GLU A 131 -17.07 10.01 16.80
CA GLU A 131 -16.02 9.83 17.83
C GLU A 131 -16.34 8.69 18.81
N LYS A 132 -17.62 8.56 19.21
CA LYS A 132 -18.05 7.50 20.13
C LYS A 132 -17.88 6.13 19.49
N ASN A 133 -18.22 5.99 18.21
CA ASN A 133 -18.07 4.75 17.48
C ASN A 133 -16.59 4.41 17.26
N LEU A 134 -15.77 5.39 16.83
CA LEU A 134 -14.33 5.22 16.68
C LEU A 134 -13.67 4.77 17.99
N ARG A 135 -14.05 5.35 19.15
CA ARG A 135 -13.55 4.91 20.47
C ARG A 135 -13.95 3.48 20.81
N LYS A 136 -15.20 3.07 20.49
CA LYS A 136 -15.62 1.66 20.65
C LYS A 136 -14.82 0.73 19.74
N GLY A 137 -14.53 1.16 18.52
CA GLY A 137 -13.72 0.44 17.54
C GLY A 137 -12.29 0.23 18.03
N PHE A 138 -11.64 1.31 18.45
CA PHE A 138 -10.32 1.31 19.07
C PHE A 138 -10.25 0.32 20.24
N ASN A 139 -11.17 0.42 21.20
CA ASN A 139 -11.22 -0.48 22.37
C ASN A 139 -11.47 -1.96 21.99
N SER A 140 -12.01 -2.23 20.79
CA SER A 140 -12.25 -3.59 20.33
C SER A 140 -11.02 -4.29 19.75
N LEU A 141 -9.93 -3.56 19.49
CA LEU A 141 -8.68 -4.09 18.93
C LEU A 141 -7.79 -4.77 19.99
N ASP A 142 -7.98 -4.41 21.26
CA ASP A 142 -7.21 -4.90 22.40
C ASP A 142 -7.78 -6.19 23.02
N ARG A 143 -8.84 -6.75 22.42
CA ARG A 143 -9.52 -7.93 22.97
C ARG A 143 -8.69 -9.20 22.77
N ASP A 144 -8.76 -10.09 23.77
CA ASP A 144 -8.16 -11.42 23.72
C ASP A 144 -8.90 -12.35 22.72
N VAL A 145 -8.23 -13.40 22.27
CA VAL A 145 -8.67 -14.31 21.16
C VAL A 145 -9.97 -15.03 21.45
N ASP A 146 -10.17 -15.37 22.71
CA ASP A 146 -11.12 -16.40 23.10
C ASP A 146 -12.39 -15.82 23.72
N ASP A 147 -12.72 -14.55 23.47
CA ASP A 147 -14.01 -13.98 23.92
C ASP A 147 -15.14 -14.59 23.07
N PRO A 148 -15.91 -15.58 23.60
CA PRO A 148 -16.94 -16.26 22.82
C PRO A 148 -18.14 -15.35 22.56
N ASN A 149 -18.18 -14.16 23.20
CA ASN A 149 -19.21 -13.15 23.01
C ASN A 149 -18.78 -12.06 22.02
N SER A 150 -17.58 -12.15 21.41
CA SER A 150 -17.20 -11.21 20.37
C SER A 150 -18.09 -11.43 19.15
N PRO A 151 -18.74 -10.38 18.62
CA PRO A 151 -19.49 -10.52 17.38
C PRO A 151 -18.52 -10.93 16.26
N GLU A 152 -18.98 -11.80 15.37
CA GLU A 152 -18.23 -12.26 14.19
C GLU A 152 -17.74 -11.06 13.37
N PHE A 153 -18.63 -10.09 13.12
CA PHE A 153 -18.30 -8.80 12.53
C PHE A 153 -18.56 -7.65 13.50
N ASN A 154 -17.57 -6.77 13.71
CA ASN A 154 -17.69 -5.57 14.53
C ASN A 154 -17.64 -4.30 13.67
N LEU A 155 -18.80 -3.65 13.49
CA LEU A 155 -18.91 -2.42 12.69
C LEU A 155 -18.03 -1.28 13.22
N ASN A 156 -17.99 -1.06 14.54
CA ASN A 156 -17.16 0.00 15.11
C ASN A 156 -15.68 -0.25 14.84
N ARG A 157 -15.24 -1.52 14.86
CA ARG A 157 -13.87 -1.90 14.50
C ARG A 157 -13.58 -1.59 13.03
N ALA A 158 -14.50 -1.96 12.15
CA ALA A 158 -14.39 -1.66 10.73
C ALA A 158 -14.31 -0.14 10.49
N GLU A 159 -15.17 0.66 11.12
CA GLU A 159 -15.14 2.12 11.03
C GLU A 159 -13.80 2.69 11.52
N PHE A 160 -13.27 2.19 12.63
CA PHE A 160 -11.98 2.63 13.15
C PHE A 160 -10.83 2.28 12.20
N LEU A 161 -10.80 1.06 11.65
CA LEU A 161 -9.79 0.64 10.70
C LEU A 161 -9.88 1.42 9.38
N LEU A 162 -11.09 1.71 8.89
CA LEU A 162 -11.31 2.59 7.75
C LEU A 162 -10.79 4.02 8.04
N TRP A 163 -11.02 4.53 9.24
CA TRP A 163 -10.48 5.82 9.66
C TRP A 163 -8.94 5.81 9.64
N THR A 164 -8.28 4.75 10.16
CA THR A 164 -6.82 4.65 10.06
C THR A 164 -6.32 4.62 8.62
N SER A 165 -7.05 3.98 7.70
CA SER A 165 -6.71 4.00 6.27
C SER A 165 -6.96 5.37 5.63
N THR A 166 -7.93 6.14 6.13
CA THR A 166 -8.28 7.48 5.63
C THR A 166 -7.23 8.51 6.05
N ILE A 167 -6.76 8.50 7.30
CA ILE A 167 -5.76 9.48 7.75
C ILE A 167 -4.43 9.33 7.02
N LEU A 168 -4.11 8.17 6.44
CA LEU A 168 -2.91 8.02 5.61
C LEU A 168 -2.91 8.95 4.38
N TYR A 169 -4.08 9.38 3.91
CA TYR A 169 -4.21 10.34 2.81
C TYR A 169 -3.83 11.78 3.20
N SER A 170 -3.70 12.10 4.48
CA SER A 170 -3.27 13.44 4.92
C SER A 170 -1.75 13.61 4.94
N ARG A 171 -0.96 12.61 4.52
CA ARG A 171 0.50 12.73 4.40
C ARG A 171 0.86 13.62 3.22
N ASP A 172 1.76 14.58 3.41
CA ASP A 172 2.21 15.48 2.34
C ASP A 172 3.18 14.76 1.38
N GLU A 173 2.67 14.34 0.23
CA GLU A 173 3.45 13.65 -0.80
C GLU A 173 4.55 14.51 -1.44
N HIS A 174 4.40 15.84 -1.43
CA HIS A 174 5.41 16.73 -1.99
C HIS A 174 6.70 16.70 -1.17
N LEU A 175 6.57 16.67 0.16
CA LEU A 175 7.70 16.55 1.07
C LEU A 175 8.39 15.19 0.96
N VAL A 176 7.61 14.10 0.80
CA VAL A 176 8.17 12.77 0.53
C VAL A 176 8.92 12.73 -0.80
N ALA A 177 8.37 13.33 -1.85
CA ALA A 177 9.03 13.41 -3.15
C ALA A 177 10.31 14.27 -3.10
N GLU A 178 10.33 15.34 -2.28
CA GLU A 178 11.53 16.13 -2.02
C GLU A 178 12.58 15.32 -1.26
N ALA A 179 12.18 14.60 -0.22
CA ALA A 179 13.05 13.70 0.54
C ALA A 179 13.69 12.66 -0.37
N TYR A 180 12.90 12.01 -1.24
CA TYR A 180 13.41 11.07 -2.24
C TYR A 180 14.41 11.71 -3.20
N LYS A 181 14.12 12.91 -3.74
CA LYS A 181 15.06 13.64 -4.61
C LYS A 181 16.38 13.94 -3.91
N LYS A 182 16.35 14.23 -2.61
CA LYS A 182 17.56 14.41 -1.80
C LYS A 182 18.30 13.08 -1.64
N ILE A 183 17.62 11.99 -1.32
CA ILE A 183 18.20 10.64 -1.20
C ILE A 183 18.94 10.23 -2.48
N VAL A 184 18.32 10.41 -3.66
CA VAL A 184 18.94 10.07 -4.96
C VAL A 184 20.19 10.90 -5.25
N LYS A 185 20.27 12.12 -4.72
CA LYS A 185 21.42 13.02 -4.89
C LYS A 185 22.54 12.79 -3.87
N LEU A 186 22.30 11.98 -2.83
CA LEU A 186 23.31 11.70 -1.83
C LEU A 186 24.52 11.03 -2.47
N LYS A 187 25.72 11.45 -2.07
CA LYS A 187 27.00 10.83 -2.48
C LYS A 187 27.56 10.01 -1.31
N SER A 188 28.51 9.13 -1.60
CA SER A 188 29.18 8.26 -0.61
C SER A 188 29.76 8.99 0.62
N ASN A 189 30.09 10.28 0.51
CA ASN A 189 30.51 11.16 1.62
C ASN A 189 29.37 12.08 2.09
N THR A 190 28.26 11.49 2.55
CA THR A 190 27.09 12.24 3.03
C THR A 190 27.32 12.83 4.43
N SER A 191 26.95 14.09 4.62
CA SER A 191 27.00 14.75 5.94
C SER A 191 25.81 14.36 6.83
N THR A 192 26.01 14.35 8.16
CA THR A 192 24.92 14.13 9.14
C THR A 192 23.75 15.09 8.94
N GLN A 193 24.05 16.33 8.52
CA GLN A 193 23.05 17.37 8.31
C GLN A 193 22.13 17.04 7.12
N GLU A 194 22.65 16.47 6.04
CA GLU A 194 21.83 16.09 4.88
C GLU A 194 20.86 14.95 5.21
N VAL A 195 21.31 13.94 5.97
CA VAL A 195 20.44 12.85 6.43
C VAL A 195 19.37 13.38 7.37
N GLN A 196 19.73 14.29 8.28
CA GLN A 196 18.78 14.88 9.20
C GLN A 196 17.71 15.71 8.47
N GLN A 197 18.08 16.48 7.44
CA GLN A 197 17.12 17.20 6.61
C GLN A 197 16.13 16.27 5.89
N ILE A 198 16.59 15.10 5.43
CA ILE A 198 15.71 14.12 4.80
C ILE A 198 14.71 13.56 5.82
N ILE A 199 15.17 13.25 7.04
CA ILE A 199 14.31 12.79 8.12
C ILE A 199 13.29 13.85 8.48
N GLU A 200 13.70 15.11 8.62
CA GLU A 200 12.80 16.24 8.91
C GLU A 200 11.72 16.42 7.84
N LEU A 201 12.04 16.23 6.55
CA LEU A 201 11.05 16.26 5.48
C LEU A 201 10.03 15.12 5.61
N VAL A 202 10.49 13.91 5.94
CA VAL A 202 9.61 12.77 6.15
C VAL A 202 8.73 12.97 7.40
N ASP A 203 9.31 13.39 8.52
CA ASP A 203 8.56 13.67 9.74
C ASP A 203 7.49 14.73 9.50
N LYS A 204 7.87 15.85 8.88
CA LYS A 204 6.95 16.93 8.53
C LYS A 204 5.85 16.47 7.56
N SER A 205 6.16 15.55 6.65
CA SER A 205 5.14 14.98 5.76
C SER A 205 4.07 14.18 6.50
N GLU A 206 4.45 13.53 7.61
CA GLU A 206 3.57 12.69 8.41
C GLU A 206 2.90 13.44 9.56
N ASP A 207 3.25 14.70 9.83
CA ASP A 207 2.69 15.50 10.92
C ASP A 207 1.15 15.48 11.00
N PRO A 208 0.39 15.58 9.89
CA PRO A 208 -1.07 15.47 9.94
C PRO A 208 -1.56 14.08 10.37
N VAL A 209 -0.84 13.03 10.01
CA VAL A 209 -1.13 11.64 10.42
C VAL A 209 -0.84 11.46 11.91
N HIS A 210 0.31 11.94 12.38
CA HIS A 210 0.71 11.87 13.79
C HIS A 210 -0.27 12.62 14.69
N ARG A 211 -0.67 13.84 14.30
CA ARG A 211 -1.65 14.63 15.07
C ARG A 211 -2.99 13.90 15.23
N GLN A 212 -3.51 13.31 14.16
CA GLN A 212 -4.77 12.58 14.19
C GLN A 212 -4.65 11.24 14.93
N ALA A 213 -3.56 10.50 14.76
CA ALA A 213 -3.28 9.27 15.50
C ALA A 213 -3.17 9.51 17.02
N ALA A 214 -2.50 10.60 17.41
CA ALA A 214 -2.32 10.98 18.81
C ALA A 214 -3.64 11.24 19.55
N TYR A 215 -4.71 11.62 18.84
CA TYR A 215 -6.06 11.78 19.43
C TYR A 215 -6.57 10.48 20.09
N PHE A 216 -6.17 9.31 19.57
CA PHE A 216 -6.46 8.00 20.14
C PHE A 216 -5.29 7.40 20.93
N GLY A 217 -4.23 8.18 21.20
CA GLY A 217 -3.01 7.67 21.84
C GLY A 217 -2.26 6.65 20.98
N LEU A 218 -2.39 6.75 19.65
CA LEU A 218 -1.65 5.94 18.70
C LEU A 218 -0.38 6.66 18.24
N LYS A 219 0.68 5.89 18.07
CA LYS A 219 1.88 6.28 17.32
C LYS A 219 1.81 5.71 15.92
N PHE A 220 2.45 6.40 14.98
CA PHE A 220 2.49 6.02 13.58
C PHE A 220 3.94 6.04 13.07
N THR A 221 4.24 5.22 12.06
CA THR A 221 5.43 5.39 11.21
C THR A 221 5.13 4.75 9.86
N SER A 222 5.48 5.43 8.75
CA SER A 222 5.58 4.74 7.47
C SER A 222 6.82 3.86 7.43
N LEU A 223 6.72 2.75 6.70
CA LEU A 223 7.74 1.72 6.61
C LEU A 223 8.18 1.47 5.17
N THR A 224 7.27 1.66 4.22
CA THR A 224 7.54 1.42 2.80
C THR A 224 6.73 2.35 1.92
N GLU A 225 7.34 2.78 0.82
CA GLU A 225 6.72 3.48 -0.30
C GLU A 225 6.23 2.50 -1.38
N CYS A 226 6.17 1.18 -1.10
CA CYS A 226 5.63 0.16 -2.00
C CYS A 226 6.20 0.24 -3.44
N ASN A 227 7.51 0.50 -3.55
CA ASN A 227 8.23 0.71 -4.81
C ASN A 227 7.72 1.90 -5.67
N SER A 228 7.02 2.89 -5.08
CA SER A 228 6.47 4.05 -5.77
C SER A 228 6.59 5.34 -4.94
N VAL A 229 7.27 6.37 -5.48
CA VAL A 229 7.43 7.65 -4.77
C VAL A 229 6.16 8.50 -4.92
N GLY A 230 5.54 8.85 -3.78
CA GLY A 230 4.28 9.60 -3.78
C GLY A 230 3.10 8.77 -4.30
N GLY A 231 3.17 7.45 -4.14
CA GLY A 231 2.14 6.50 -4.54
C GLY A 231 1.52 5.79 -3.32
N PRO A 232 1.10 4.51 -3.45
CA PRO A 232 0.73 3.73 -2.29
C PRO A 232 1.92 3.61 -1.33
N TYR A 233 1.63 3.64 -0.03
CA TYR A 233 2.64 3.41 0.99
C TYR A 233 2.04 2.62 2.14
N GLY A 234 2.89 1.93 2.89
CA GLY A 234 2.52 1.11 4.04
C GLY A 234 3.14 1.65 5.32
N GLY A 235 2.35 1.67 6.38
CA GLY A 235 2.81 2.07 7.71
C GLY A 235 2.10 1.29 8.81
N ILE A 236 2.66 1.39 10.02
CA ILE A 236 2.07 0.76 11.20
C ILE A 236 1.61 1.80 12.20
N PHE A 237 0.44 1.55 12.79
CA PHE A 237 -0.02 2.21 13.99
C PHE A 237 0.12 1.27 15.18
N TRP A 238 0.49 1.80 16.34
CA TRP A 238 0.50 1.03 17.58
C TRP A 238 0.16 1.92 18.76
N SER A 239 -0.33 1.31 19.84
CA SER A 239 -0.51 1.99 21.13
C SER A 239 0.62 1.60 22.07
N GLU A 240 1.00 2.50 22.99
CA GLU A 240 1.89 2.17 24.10
C GLU A 240 1.13 1.57 25.30
N TYR A 241 -0.20 1.67 25.30
CA TYR A 241 -1.06 1.25 26.40
C TYR A 241 -1.95 0.05 26.06
N HIS A 242 -2.13 -0.23 24.77
CA HIS A 242 -2.93 -1.35 24.26
C HIS A 242 -2.07 -2.33 23.45
N ASN A 243 -2.45 -3.59 23.44
CA ASN A 243 -1.68 -4.71 22.91
C ASN A 243 -2.03 -5.02 21.45
N PHE A 244 -1.91 -4.02 20.56
CA PHE A 244 -2.16 -4.21 19.14
C PHE A 244 -1.25 -3.36 18.23
N ILE A 245 -1.10 -3.84 17.00
CA ILE A 245 -0.51 -3.15 15.85
C ILE A 245 -1.54 -3.17 14.73
N ILE A 246 -1.67 -2.05 14.01
CA ILE A 246 -2.48 -1.95 12.79
C ILE A 246 -1.52 -1.69 11.64
N LEU A 247 -1.42 -2.64 10.70
CA LEU A 247 -0.76 -2.41 9.42
C LEU A 247 -1.77 -1.84 8.44
N SER A 248 -1.54 -0.60 8.01
CA SER A 248 -2.43 0.10 7.09
C SER A 248 -1.69 0.53 5.83
N PHE A 249 -2.36 0.39 4.69
CA PHE A 249 -1.86 0.86 3.40
C PHE A 249 -2.69 2.01 2.87
N LYS A 250 -2.00 3.06 2.41
CA LYS A 250 -2.62 4.14 1.63
C LYS A 250 -2.92 3.61 0.23
N GLY A 251 -4.12 3.86 -0.26
CA GLY A 251 -4.42 3.71 -1.68
C GLY A 251 -3.96 4.90 -2.51
N SER A 252 -4.23 4.87 -3.81
CA SER A 252 -4.04 6.02 -4.68
C SER A 252 -5.07 7.12 -4.38
N ASP A 253 -4.67 8.37 -4.53
CA ASP A 253 -5.61 9.49 -4.63
C ASP A 253 -6.53 9.25 -5.83
N VAL A 254 -7.81 9.65 -5.74
CA VAL A 254 -8.81 9.40 -6.80
C VAL A 254 -8.34 9.85 -8.19
N LEU A 255 -7.57 10.94 -8.26
CA LEU A 255 -6.94 11.41 -9.52
C LEU A 255 -5.89 10.44 -10.07
N SER A 256 -5.02 9.97 -9.18
CA SER A 256 -3.96 9.03 -9.50
C SER A 256 -4.49 7.63 -9.67
N LEU A 257 -5.69 7.31 -9.14
CA LEU A 257 -6.32 6.00 -9.23
C LEU A 257 -6.67 5.66 -10.68
N THR A 258 -7.13 6.63 -11.48
CA THR A 258 -7.35 6.41 -12.92
C THR A 258 -6.03 6.12 -13.62
N GLN A 259 -4.99 6.91 -13.34
CA GLN A 259 -3.64 6.70 -13.87
C GLN A 259 -3.05 5.36 -13.42
N TRP A 260 -3.32 4.99 -12.17
CA TRP A 260 -2.89 3.76 -11.54
C TRP A 260 -3.61 2.58 -12.18
N LEU A 261 -4.94 2.61 -12.34
CA LEU A 261 -5.75 1.58 -13.00
C LEU A 261 -5.34 1.38 -14.46
N THR A 262 -4.80 2.42 -15.11
CA THR A 262 -4.21 2.31 -16.47
C THR A 262 -2.75 1.85 -16.49
N ASN A 263 -1.94 2.22 -15.49
CA ASN A 263 -0.52 1.84 -15.38
C ASN A 263 -0.35 0.39 -14.89
N PHE A 264 -1.28 -0.05 -14.06
CA PHE A 264 -1.49 -1.41 -13.65
C PHE A 264 -2.21 -2.05 -14.83
N SER A 265 -1.41 -2.48 -15.81
CA SER A 265 -1.89 -3.34 -16.87
C SER A 265 -2.74 -4.46 -16.24
N PHE A 266 -3.85 -4.85 -16.86
CA PHE A 266 -4.61 -6.05 -16.47
C PHE A 266 -3.79 -7.36 -16.59
N GLN A 267 -2.48 -7.22 -16.80
CA GLN A 267 -1.50 -8.27 -16.78
C GLN A 267 -1.48 -8.89 -15.40
N ARG A 268 -1.56 -10.20 -15.42
CA ARG A 268 -1.40 -11.04 -14.26
C ARG A 268 0.04 -11.51 -14.23
N MET A 269 0.54 -11.72 -13.02
CA MET A 269 1.85 -12.27 -12.75
C MET A 269 1.68 -13.49 -11.85
N ASP A 270 2.51 -14.50 -12.10
CA ASP A 270 2.59 -15.68 -11.25
C ASP A 270 3.02 -15.29 -9.82
N ALA A 271 2.15 -15.53 -8.86
CA ALA A 271 2.34 -15.14 -7.47
C ALA A 271 2.79 -16.31 -6.58
N ARG A 272 2.85 -17.54 -7.12
CA ARG A 272 3.18 -18.77 -6.38
C ARG A 272 4.46 -18.72 -5.54
N PRO A 273 5.52 -17.96 -5.88
CA PRO A 273 6.70 -17.87 -5.02
C PRO A 273 6.43 -17.31 -3.61
N PHE A 274 5.38 -16.49 -3.45
CA PHE A 274 5.04 -15.86 -2.16
C PHE A 274 3.59 -16.06 -1.72
N LEU A 275 2.70 -16.41 -2.66
CA LEU A 275 1.25 -16.48 -2.53
C LEU A 275 0.72 -17.71 -3.28
N PHE A 276 -0.43 -17.57 -3.97
CA PHE A 276 -1.12 -18.61 -4.72
C PHE A 276 -1.56 -18.06 -6.07
N GLY A 277 -1.61 -18.93 -7.08
CA GLY A 277 -2.14 -18.58 -8.41
C GLY A 277 -1.45 -17.39 -9.07
N GLU A 278 -2.21 -16.69 -9.89
CA GLU A 278 -1.82 -15.42 -10.49
C GLU A 278 -2.51 -14.25 -9.79
N VAL A 279 -1.76 -13.16 -9.60
CA VAL A 279 -2.32 -11.90 -9.10
C VAL A 279 -2.01 -10.77 -10.06
N HIS A 280 -2.70 -9.65 -9.90
CA HIS A 280 -2.43 -8.46 -10.68
C HIS A 280 -0.96 -8.04 -10.54
N GLU A 281 -0.26 -7.89 -11.67
CA GLU A 281 1.20 -7.68 -11.72
C GLU A 281 1.64 -6.46 -10.92
N GLY A 282 0.99 -5.31 -11.12
CA GLY A 282 1.41 -4.13 -10.39
C GLY A 282 1.20 -4.25 -8.86
N PHE A 283 0.14 -4.92 -8.38
CA PHE A 283 -0.06 -5.05 -6.93
C PHE A 283 1.06 -5.91 -6.35
N TYR A 284 1.41 -6.97 -7.08
CA TYR A 284 2.48 -7.88 -6.70
C TYR A 284 3.82 -7.17 -6.65
N THR A 285 4.22 -6.49 -7.73
CA THR A 285 5.52 -5.80 -7.84
C THR A 285 5.65 -4.61 -6.89
N SER A 286 4.55 -4.13 -6.31
CA SER A 286 4.56 -3.13 -5.23
C SER A 286 5.04 -3.72 -3.89
N LEU A 287 4.94 -5.04 -3.68
CA LEU A 287 5.25 -5.70 -2.40
C LEU A 287 6.33 -6.78 -2.49
N PHE A 288 6.38 -7.48 -3.62
CA PHE A 288 7.19 -8.66 -3.87
C PHE A 288 8.17 -8.40 -5.04
N PRO A 289 9.30 -9.13 -5.10
CA PRO A 289 10.22 -9.01 -6.22
C PRO A 289 9.60 -9.52 -7.51
N ASP A 290 9.96 -8.91 -8.63
CA ASP A 290 9.61 -9.42 -9.96
C ASP A 290 10.33 -10.76 -10.21
N ASN A 291 9.64 -11.70 -10.84
CA ASN A 291 10.12 -13.07 -11.10
C ASN A 291 11.21 -13.12 -12.21
N THR A 292 11.58 -11.98 -12.78
CA THR A 292 12.51 -11.84 -13.92
C THR A 292 13.98 -11.68 -13.52
N ASP A 293 14.30 -11.38 -12.25
CA ASP A 293 15.67 -11.11 -11.78
C ASP A 293 16.23 -12.26 -10.90
N GLU A 294 17.17 -13.05 -11.43
CA GLU A 294 17.86 -14.17 -10.74
C GLU A 294 18.86 -13.74 -9.64
N SER A 295 18.72 -12.55 -9.05
CA SER A 295 19.63 -12.14 -7.99
C SER A 295 19.08 -12.51 -6.60
N VAL A 296 19.58 -13.63 -6.08
CA VAL A 296 19.36 -14.14 -4.70
C VAL A 296 19.57 -13.06 -3.62
N LYS A 297 20.31 -11.98 -3.93
CA LYS A 297 20.50 -10.81 -3.05
C LYS A 297 19.25 -9.92 -2.87
N PHE A 298 18.31 -9.90 -3.81
CA PHE A 298 17.07 -9.10 -3.72
C PHE A 298 15.96 -9.75 -2.89
N LYS A 299 16.00 -11.06 -2.67
CA LYS A 299 15.04 -11.76 -1.78
C LYS A 299 15.03 -11.21 -0.34
N ASN A 300 16.14 -10.62 0.11
CA ASN A 300 16.28 -10.05 1.45
C ASN A 300 15.80 -8.58 1.56
N GLN A 301 15.24 -8.00 0.50
CA GLN A 301 14.98 -6.56 0.41
C GLN A 301 13.74 -6.24 -0.44
N CYS A 302 12.62 -6.95 -0.25
CA CYS A 302 11.32 -6.53 -0.78
C CYS A 302 10.46 -5.85 0.31
N PRO A 303 9.54 -4.94 -0.07
CA PRO A 303 8.66 -4.24 0.88
C PRO A 303 7.95 -5.17 1.85
N ALA A 304 7.43 -6.32 1.39
CA ALA A 304 6.76 -7.30 2.23
C ALA A 304 7.63 -7.81 3.39
N VAL A 305 8.90 -8.14 3.13
CA VAL A 305 9.85 -8.62 4.15
C VAL A 305 10.19 -7.50 5.14
N ARG A 306 10.39 -6.26 4.66
CA ARG A 306 10.63 -5.11 5.54
C ARG A 306 9.47 -4.88 6.49
N LEU A 307 8.24 -4.97 5.99
CA LEU A 307 7.04 -4.85 6.80
C LEU A 307 6.96 -5.94 7.86
N THR A 308 7.18 -7.21 7.51
CA THR A 308 7.15 -8.31 8.49
C THR A 308 8.26 -8.17 9.55
N ASP A 309 9.46 -7.73 9.16
CA ASP A 309 10.56 -7.48 10.09
C ASP A 309 10.26 -6.33 11.06
N ALA A 310 9.67 -5.24 10.56
CA ALA A 310 9.25 -4.11 11.38
C ALA A 310 8.18 -4.52 12.39
N ILE A 311 7.17 -5.26 11.95
CA ILE A 311 6.12 -5.80 12.80
C ILE A 311 6.72 -6.71 13.86
N LYS A 312 7.58 -7.66 13.48
CA LYS A 312 8.25 -8.58 14.40
C LYS A 312 9.03 -7.85 15.49
N ARG A 313 9.80 -6.82 15.11
CA ARG A 313 10.57 -6.00 16.06
C ARG A 313 9.66 -5.22 17.00
N LYS A 314 8.64 -4.54 16.48
CA LYS A 314 7.72 -3.76 17.30
C LYS A 314 6.91 -4.67 18.23
N ALA A 315 6.47 -5.82 17.75
CA ALA A 315 5.75 -6.79 18.55
C ALA A 315 6.61 -7.37 19.67
N ALA A 316 7.90 -7.67 19.41
CA ALA A 316 8.83 -8.09 20.46
C ALA A 316 9.05 -7.00 21.53
N GLU A 317 9.12 -5.72 21.11
CA GLU A 317 9.21 -4.60 22.05
C GLU A 317 7.97 -4.50 22.95
N ILE A 318 6.76 -4.58 22.37
CA ILE A 318 5.51 -4.55 23.14
C ILE A 318 5.42 -5.78 24.04
N TYR A 319 5.72 -6.97 23.52
CA TYR A 319 5.73 -8.23 24.27
C TYR A 319 6.67 -8.18 25.47
N SER A 320 7.85 -7.55 25.34
CA SER A 320 8.79 -7.42 26.48
C SER A 320 8.19 -6.64 27.67
N LYS A 321 7.19 -5.79 27.40
CA LYS A 321 6.48 -4.99 28.41
C LYS A 321 5.21 -5.71 28.88
N THR A 322 4.43 -6.27 27.97
CA THR A 322 3.09 -6.83 28.27
C THR A 322 3.08 -8.32 28.57
N HIS A 323 4.10 -9.07 28.11
CA HIS A 323 4.16 -10.54 28.12
C HIS A 323 2.96 -11.21 27.44
N LYS A 324 2.30 -10.50 26.51
CA LYS A 324 1.16 -10.99 25.73
C LYS A 324 1.45 -10.89 24.23
N PRO A 325 1.11 -11.91 23.41
CA PRO A 325 1.21 -11.81 21.97
C PRO A 325 0.40 -10.61 21.45
N VAL A 326 0.98 -9.82 20.55
CA VAL A 326 0.41 -8.57 20.06
C VAL A 326 -0.59 -8.84 18.96
N ASN A 327 -1.79 -8.26 19.05
CA ASN A 327 -2.81 -8.38 18.01
C ASN A 327 -2.39 -7.60 16.76
N LEU A 328 -2.24 -8.28 15.62
CA LEU A 328 -1.96 -7.63 14.34
C LEU A 328 -3.23 -7.56 13.49
N TRP A 329 -3.68 -6.34 13.20
CA TRP A 329 -4.81 -6.04 12.32
C TRP A 329 -4.30 -5.47 11.00
N LEU A 330 -4.95 -5.81 9.89
CA LEU A 330 -4.62 -5.26 8.59
C LEU A 330 -5.79 -4.43 8.05
N SER A 331 -5.48 -3.29 7.45
CA SER A 331 -6.47 -2.43 6.82
C SER A 331 -5.95 -1.77 5.54
N GLY A 332 -6.87 -1.41 4.66
CA GLY A 332 -6.55 -0.63 3.47
C GLY A 332 -7.82 -0.20 2.75
N HIS A 333 -7.72 0.92 2.03
CA HIS A 333 -8.78 1.43 1.18
C HIS A 333 -8.35 1.45 -0.29
N SER A 334 -9.25 1.04 -1.18
CA SER A 334 -9.03 1.05 -2.64
C SER A 334 -7.78 0.25 -3.02
N LEU A 335 -6.81 0.86 -3.69
CA LEU A 335 -5.49 0.26 -3.93
C LEU A 335 -4.82 -0.26 -2.65
N GLY A 336 -4.91 0.48 -1.55
CA GLY A 336 -4.33 0.07 -0.28
C GLY A 336 -4.96 -1.23 0.23
N ALA A 337 -6.25 -1.47 -0.07
CA ALA A 337 -6.91 -2.73 0.25
C ALA A 337 -6.34 -3.90 -0.55
N ALA A 338 -5.97 -3.67 -1.82
CA ALA A 338 -5.32 -4.68 -2.65
C ALA A 338 -3.92 -5.06 -2.14
N LEU A 339 -3.16 -4.09 -1.65
CA LEU A 339 -1.87 -4.37 -1.01
C LEU A 339 -2.05 -5.06 0.35
N ALA A 340 -3.05 -4.63 1.13
CA ALA A 340 -3.37 -5.22 2.42
C ALA A 340 -3.77 -6.70 2.30
N ILE A 341 -4.59 -7.09 1.31
CA ILE A 341 -4.95 -8.51 1.12
C ILE A 341 -3.74 -9.36 0.70
N LEU A 342 -2.88 -8.85 -0.17
CA LEU A 342 -1.66 -9.56 -0.56
C LEU A 342 -0.74 -9.79 0.66
N MET A 343 -0.55 -8.77 1.49
CA MET A 343 0.21 -8.94 2.73
C MET A 343 -0.49 -9.85 3.74
N TYR A 344 -1.81 -9.77 3.86
CA TYR A 344 -2.58 -10.61 4.76
C TYR A 344 -2.41 -12.09 4.38
N VAL A 345 -2.64 -12.44 3.11
CA VAL A 345 -2.49 -13.80 2.61
C VAL A 345 -1.04 -14.28 2.76
N ARG A 346 -0.04 -13.43 2.54
CA ARG A 346 1.37 -13.77 2.77
C ARG A 346 1.65 -14.15 4.22
N ILE A 347 1.21 -13.34 5.18
CA ILE A 347 1.41 -13.61 6.61
C ILE A 347 0.57 -14.83 7.04
N PHE A 348 -0.62 -14.98 6.48
CA PHE A 348 -1.51 -16.09 6.79
C PHE A 348 -0.95 -17.44 6.31
N ALA A 349 -0.31 -17.44 5.14
CA ALA A 349 0.40 -18.59 4.57
C ALA A 349 1.73 -18.89 5.28
N SER A 350 2.36 -17.89 5.92
CA SER A 350 3.63 -18.05 6.63
C SER A 350 3.66 -17.25 7.93
N PRO A 351 2.94 -17.69 8.99
CA PRO A 351 2.83 -16.95 10.25
C PRO A 351 4.19 -16.64 10.90
N ASP A 352 5.17 -17.53 10.73
CA ASP A 352 6.53 -17.37 11.27
C ASP A 352 7.25 -16.11 10.75
N SER A 353 6.80 -15.53 9.63
CA SER A 353 7.40 -14.32 9.07
C SER A 353 7.27 -13.11 9.99
N VAL A 354 6.21 -13.03 10.79
CA VAL A 354 5.99 -11.93 11.75
C VAL A 354 6.47 -12.29 13.17
N GLY A 355 6.89 -13.54 13.39
CA GLY A 355 7.39 -14.05 14.67
C GLY A 355 6.31 -14.49 15.66
N GLU A 356 6.73 -15.19 16.71
CA GLU A 356 5.85 -15.85 17.69
C GLU A 356 5.10 -14.88 18.61
N ASN A 357 5.60 -13.66 18.75
CA ASN A 357 4.98 -12.62 19.59
C ASN A 357 3.82 -11.89 18.90
N VAL A 358 3.42 -12.35 17.71
CA VAL A 358 2.37 -11.73 16.91
C VAL A 358 1.21 -12.69 16.76
N ASN A 359 0.02 -12.17 17.01
CA ASN A 359 -1.22 -12.86 16.78
C ASN A 359 -1.99 -12.18 15.64
N LEU A 360 -1.96 -12.78 14.46
CA LEU A 360 -2.70 -12.29 13.29
C LEU A 360 -4.21 -12.36 13.55
N ARG A 361 -4.87 -11.20 13.47
CA ARG A 361 -6.33 -11.03 13.59
C ARG A 361 -6.96 -10.85 12.22
N ASP A 362 -8.18 -10.32 12.18
CA ASP A 362 -8.89 -10.08 10.93
C ASP A 362 -8.22 -8.99 10.08
N ALA A 363 -8.50 -9.03 8.79
CA ALA A 363 -8.21 -7.94 7.86
C ALA A 363 -9.50 -7.27 7.40
N TYR A 364 -9.51 -5.94 7.35
CA TYR A 364 -10.63 -5.13 6.90
C TYR A 364 -10.26 -4.36 5.65
N LEU A 365 -10.92 -4.68 4.54
CA LEU A 365 -10.56 -4.22 3.20
C LEU A 365 -11.71 -3.40 2.62
N PHE A 366 -11.47 -2.12 2.35
CA PHE A 366 -12.51 -1.19 1.92
C PHE A 366 -12.37 -0.88 0.44
N ALA A 367 -13.45 -1.04 -0.34
CA ALA A 367 -13.45 -0.79 -1.78
C ALA A 367 -12.32 -1.54 -2.53
N CYS A 368 -12.03 -2.77 -2.10
CA CYS A 368 -10.93 -3.56 -2.65
C CYS A 368 -11.22 -3.98 -4.10
N PRO A 369 -10.31 -3.69 -5.05
CA PRO A 369 -10.43 -4.19 -6.42
C PRO A 369 -10.21 -5.70 -6.50
N TYR A 370 -10.43 -6.28 -7.67
CA TYR A 370 -10.11 -7.67 -7.96
C TYR A 370 -8.58 -7.87 -7.98
N VAL A 371 -8.07 -8.78 -7.13
CA VAL A 371 -6.62 -8.91 -6.90
C VAL A 371 -5.97 -10.10 -7.60
N GLY A 372 -6.61 -11.27 -7.61
CA GLY A 372 -6.02 -12.49 -8.16
C GLY A 372 -7.04 -13.46 -8.69
N ASP A 373 -6.58 -14.49 -9.39
CA ASP A 373 -7.39 -15.50 -10.03
C ASP A 373 -8.12 -16.44 -9.03
N ASN A 374 -8.76 -17.47 -9.59
CA ASN A 374 -9.47 -18.46 -8.78
C ASN A 374 -8.52 -19.28 -7.90
N ASP A 375 -7.26 -19.46 -8.32
CA ASP A 375 -6.26 -20.20 -7.55
C ASP A 375 -5.81 -19.36 -6.34
N PHE A 376 -5.67 -18.04 -6.50
CA PHE A 376 -5.46 -17.12 -5.39
C PHE A 376 -6.59 -17.19 -4.36
N ALA A 377 -7.84 -17.09 -4.82
CA ALA A 377 -9.02 -17.16 -3.97
C ALA A 377 -9.15 -18.53 -3.27
N SER A 378 -8.91 -19.62 -3.99
CA SER A 378 -8.97 -20.98 -3.46
C SER A 378 -7.86 -21.26 -2.45
N GLY A 379 -6.65 -20.76 -2.71
CA GLY A 379 -5.52 -20.83 -1.78
C GLY A 379 -5.81 -20.11 -0.47
N TYR A 380 -6.38 -18.90 -0.54
CA TYR A 380 -6.86 -18.21 0.66
C TYR A 380 -7.95 -19.00 1.40
N LYS A 381 -8.98 -19.49 0.68
CA LYS A 381 -10.07 -20.25 1.29
C LYS A 381 -9.59 -21.54 1.96
N PHE A 382 -8.60 -22.20 1.37
CA PHE A 382 -7.94 -23.35 1.97
C PHE A 382 -7.28 -23.01 3.31
N LEU A 383 -6.58 -21.87 3.41
CA LEU A 383 -5.98 -21.41 4.67
C LEU A 383 -7.03 -21.07 5.73
N GLU A 384 -8.11 -20.38 5.32
CA GLU A 384 -9.21 -19.99 6.21
C GLU A 384 -9.91 -21.20 6.82
N ASN A 385 -10.14 -22.25 6.03
CA ASN A 385 -10.81 -23.48 6.48
C ASN A 385 -9.96 -24.35 7.45
N GLN A 386 -8.71 -23.98 7.73
CA GLN A 386 -7.87 -24.75 8.66
C GLN A 386 -8.32 -24.48 10.12
N PRO A 387 -8.44 -25.50 10.98
CA PRO A 387 -8.93 -25.33 12.36
C PRO A 387 -8.14 -24.29 13.18
N LYS A 388 -6.82 -24.19 12.97
CA LYS A 388 -5.95 -23.20 13.62
C LYS A 388 -6.24 -21.73 13.24
N ASN A 389 -7.11 -21.52 12.26
CA ASN A 389 -7.46 -20.23 11.69
C ASN A 389 -8.95 -19.89 11.83
N ALA A 390 -9.72 -20.70 12.57
CA ALA A 390 -11.17 -20.56 12.71
C ALA A 390 -11.64 -19.19 13.23
N THR A 391 -10.76 -18.41 13.85
CA THR A 391 -11.06 -17.09 14.44
C THR A 391 -10.55 -15.91 13.59
N LYS A 392 -10.05 -16.15 12.37
CA LYS A 392 -9.40 -15.13 11.54
C LYS A 392 -10.17 -14.94 10.24
N ASN A 393 -10.78 -13.77 10.08
CA ASN A 393 -11.64 -13.45 8.95
C ASN A 393 -11.03 -12.37 8.04
N LEU A 394 -11.41 -12.40 6.77
CA LEU A 394 -11.11 -11.35 5.80
C LEU A 394 -12.42 -10.64 5.42
N TRP A 395 -12.58 -9.41 5.88
CA TRP A 395 -13.78 -8.62 5.62
C TRP A 395 -13.56 -7.73 4.40
N ARG A 396 -14.21 -8.05 3.28
CA ARG A 396 -14.26 -7.17 2.10
C ARG A 396 -15.52 -6.33 2.14
N ILE A 397 -15.36 -5.04 2.41
CA ILE A 397 -16.44 -4.07 2.59
C ILE A 397 -16.58 -3.23 1.32
N ILE A 398 -17.78 -3.24 0.76
CA ILE A 398 -18.14 -2.58 -0.50
C ILE A 398 -19.30 -1.63 -0.20
N ASN A 399 -19.28 -0.44 -0.80
CA ASN A 399 -20.41 0.48 -0.79
C ASN A 399 -21.27 0.20 -2.02
N ASP A 400 -22.55 -0.06 -1.83
CA ASP A 400 -23.53 -0.39 -2.88
C ASP A 400 -24.27 0.86 -3.37
#